data_AF-A0A954ZA13-F1
#
_entry.id   AF-A0A954ZA13-F1
#
_cell.length_a   1.000
_cell.length_b   1.000
_cell.length_c   1.000
_cell.angle_alpha   90.00
_cell.angle_beta   90.00
_cell.angle_gamma   90.00
#
_symmetry.space_group_name_H-M   'P 1'
#
loop_
_entity.id
_entity.type
_entity.pdbx_description
1 polymer ?
#
loop_
_entity_poly.entity_id
_entity_poly.type
_entity_poly.pdbx_seq_one_letter_code
_entity_poly.pdbx_strand_id
1 'polypeptide(L)'
;SEGPQAMVDWFRVADAAAPNADLYLNEYGILASGGGVQTANQDQLVQTLQYLEQNGAPIDGVGLQSHFTTSSLTGPEQLWEVLDRFAELGLNIQVTEFDFGVDDEQLQAQYTRDFYTAVFAHEGVSDLLTWGFWEGAHWRPNAAMFRTDWSIKPNGEAFLDLVFGEWWTDEATTVDDSGRAVVRGFLGDYVVDVSSDRYDVATQIDMSLDASGAALEAALDVLIGDFDRNRQVDAADFLHWQRETPATRGASLLDWQTNFGASLAGASLAVPTNLVPEPAGASPWAICALALLPRYARRRLRYDAPSSQRWK
;
A
#
# COMPACT_ATOMS: atom_id res chain seq x y z
N SER A 1 12.44 -24.32 -38.87
CA SER A 1 12.00 -23.19 -38.05
C SER A 1 12.87 -23.16 -36.82
N GLU A 2 13.43 -22.00 -36.49
CA GLU A 2 14.16 -21.78 -35.24
C GLU A 2 13.13 -21.74 -34.10
N GLY A 3 12.67 -22.92 -33.67
CA GLY A 3 11.52 -23.08 -32.78
C GLY A 3 11.79 -22.67 -31.31
N PRO A 4 11.42 -23.49 -30.31
CA PRO A 4 11.61 -23.16 -28.89
C PRO A 4 13.03 -22.71 -28.49
N GLN A 5 14.07 -23.19 -29.19
CA GLN A 5 15.45 -22.77 -28.94
C GLN A 5 15.69 -21.27 -29.20
N ALA A 6 15.03 -20.68 -30.19
CA ALA A 6 15.19 -19.25 -30.48
C ALA A 6 14.74 -18.39 -29.30
N MET A 7 13.66 -18.80 -28.61
CA MET A 7 13.18 -18.08 -27.42
C MET A 7 14.21 -18.13 -26.30
N VAL A 8 14.84 -19.28 -26.05
CA VAL A 8 15.93 -19.40 -25.06
C VAL A 8 17.06 -18.41 -25.38
N ASP A 9 17.43 -18.32 -26.66
CA ASP A 9 18.50 -17.42 -27.09
C ASP A 9 18.08 -15.94 -26.97
N TRP A 10 16.80 -15.60 -27.20
CA TRP A 10 16.29 -14.25 -26.97
C TRP A 10 16.37 -13.83 -25.50
N PHE A 11 16.01 -14.72 -24.56
CA PHE A 11 16.15 -14.44 -23.14
C PHE A 11 17.61 -14.21 -22.75
N ARG A 12 18.55 -15.02 -23.25
CA ARG A 12 19.99 -14.81 -23.02
C ARG A 12 20.50 -13.49 -23.59
N VAL A 13 20.02 -13.08 -24.75
CA VAL A 13 20.38 -11.79 -25.36
C VAL A 13 19.80 -10.63 -24.54
N ALA A 14 18.56 -10.76 -24.06
CA ALA A 14 17.92 -9.75 -23.21
C ALA A 14 18.66 -9.58 -21.87
N ASP A 15 18.99 -10.68 -21.20
CA ASP A 15 19.76 -10.69 -19.96
C ASP A 15 21.15 -10.08 -20.14
N ALA A 16 21.85 -10.44 -21.21
CA ALA A 16 23.16 -9.84 -21.51
C ALA A 16 23.09 -8.32 -21.77
N ALA A 17 21.96 -7.82 -22.30
CA ALA A 17 21.74 -6.41 -22.55
C ALA A 17 21.25 -5.64 -21.31
N ALA A 18 20.50 -6.30 -20.42
CA ALA A 18 19.88 -5.71 -19.24
C ALA A 18 19.92 -6.67 -18.04
N PRO A 19 21.11 -6.93 -17.45
CA PRO A 19 21.31 -8.02 -16.48
C PRO A 19 20.67 -7.80 -15.09
N ASN A 20 20.00 -6.66 -14.89
CA ASN A 20 19.28 -6.34 -13.66
C ASN A 20 17.77 -6.17 -13.90
N ALA A 21 17.30 -6.43 -15.11
CA ALA A 21 15.88 -6.36 -15.45
C ALA A 21 15.29 -7.77 -15.34
N ASP A 22 14.12 -7.85 -14.71
CA ASP A 22 13.34 -9.09 -14.69
C ASP A 22 12.78 -9.39 -16.09
N LEU A 23 12.91 -10.63 -16.54
CA LEU A 23 12.55 -11.05 -17.89
C LEU A 23 11.27 -11.90 -17.88
N TYR A 24 10.29 -11.48 -18.67
CA TYR A 24 8.96 -12.09 -18.70
C TYR A 24 8.59 -12.62 -20.10
N LEU A 25 7.92 -13.77 -20.14
CA LEU A 25 7.16 -14.19 -21.32
C LEU A 25 5.71 -13.70 -21.19
N ASN A 26 5.26 -12.83 -22.08
CA ASN A 26 3.92 -12.22 -22.05
C ASN A 26 2.97 -12.86 -23.07
N GLU A 27 1.78 -13.28 -22.66
CA GLU A 27 0.85 -14.05 -23.51
C GLU A 27 -0.64 -13.73 -23.24
N TYR A 28 -1.47 -13.86 -24.28
CA TYR A 28 -2.92 -13.62 -24.25
C TYR A 28 -3.75 -14.90 -24.18
N GLY A 29 -5.04 -14.76 -23.86
CA GLY A 29 -5.99 -15.88 -23.85
C GLY A 29 -5.76 -16.91 -22.73
N ILE A 30 -4.99 -16.52 -21.70
CA ILE A 30 -4.70 -17.35 -20.52
C ILE A 30 -5.80 -17.18 -19.48
N LEU A 31 -5.95 -15.97 -18.92
CA LEU A 31 -7.03 -15.62 -18.00
C LEU A 31 -8.34 -15.31 -18.76
N ALA A 32 -8.24 -14.67 -19.92
CA ALA A 32 -9.36 -14.42 -20.83
C ALA A 32 -9.70 -15.66 -21.67
N SER A 33 -10.10 -16.76 -21.01
CA SER A 33 -10.29 -18.08 -21.60
C SER A 33 -11.76 -18.52 -21.71
N GLY A 34 -12.72 -17.69 -21.28
CA GLY A 34 -14.14 -18.05 -21.27
C GLY A 34 -14.51 -19.04 -20.16
N GLY A 35 -13.81 -18.98 -19.02
CA GLY A 35 -14.03 -19.90 -17.89
C GLY A 35 -13.28 -21.23 -18.02
N GLY A 36 -12.50 -21.42 -19.08
CA GLY A 36 -11.71 -22.63 -19.27
C GLY A 36 -10.50 -22.68 -18.34
N VAL A 37 -10.36 -23.76 -17.60
CA VAL A 37 -9.15 -24.15 -16.86
C VAL A 37 -8.50 -25.32 -17.61
N GLN A 38 -7.18 -25.28 -17.75
CA GLN A 38 -6.41 -26.21 -18.61
C GLN A 38 -6.87 -26.19 -20.07
N THR A 39 -7.00 -24.99 -20.63
CA THR A 39 -7.20 -24.84 -22.08
C THR A 39 -5.92 -25.16 -22.84
N ALA A 40 -6.03 -25.45 -24.14
CA ALA A 40 -4.88 -25.71 -24.99
C ALA A 40 -3.82 -24.58 -24.95
N ASN A 41 -4.27 -23.31 -24.88
CA ASN A 41 -3.36 -22.17 -24.79
C ASN A 41 -2.63 -22.12 -23.44
N GLN A 42 -3.33 -22.38 -22.34
CA GLN A 42 -2.72 -22.46 -21.00
C GLN A 42 -1.69 -23.60 -20.94
N ASP A 43 -2.03 -24.78 -21.47
CA ASP A 43 -1.14 -25.94 -21.52
C ASP A 43 0.10 -25.68 -22.38
N GLN A 44 -0.08 -25.03 -23.53
CA GLN A 44 1.01 -24.64 -24.40
C GLN A 44 1.95 -23.63 -23.74
N LEU A 45 1.40 -22.64 -23.01
CA LEU A 45 2.22 -21.67 -22.29
C LEU A 45 3.00 -22.34 -21.16
N VAL A 46 2.37 -23.20 -20.37
CA VAL A 46 3.05 -23.98 -19.31
C VAL A 46 4.19 -24.82 -19.89
N GLN A 47 3.96 -25.54 -21.00
CA GLN A 47 5.00 -26.31 -21.67
C GLN A 47 6.15 -25.43 -22.18
N THR A 48 5.82 -24.22 -22.66
CA THR A 48 6.83 -23.26 -23.14
C THR A 48 7.69 -22.73 -21.99
N LEU A 49 7.07 -22.32 -20.87
CA LEU A 49 7.77 -21.85 -19.69
C LEU A 49 8.68 -22.93 -19.11
N GLN A 50 8.17 -24.17 -18.97
CA GLN A 50 8.98 -25.31 -18.52
C GLN A 50 10.14 -25.61 -19.47
N TYR A 51 9.93 -25.50 -20.78
CA TYR A 51 11.00 -25.67 -21.76
C TYR A 51 12.08 -24.59 -21.60
N LEU A 52 11.70 -23.33 -21.46
CA LEU A 52 12.62 -22.21 -21.27
C LEU A 52 13.50 -22.41 -20.03
N GLU A 53 12.87 -22.74 -18.89
CA GLU A 53 13.57 -23.01 -17.63
C GLU A 53 14.53 -24.21 -17.77
N GLN A 54 14.04 -25.34 -18.29
CA GLN A 54 14.84 -26.57 -18.45
C GLN A 54 16.05 -26.40 -19.39
N ASN A 55 15.98 -25.45 -20.32
CA ASN A 55 17.06 -25.15 -21.26
C ASN A 55 17.91 -23.94 -20.83
N GLY A 56 17.74 -23.43 -19.61
CA GLY A 56 18.57 -22.39 -19.02
C GLY A 56 18.36 -21.02 -19.66
N ALA A 57 17.12 -20.66 -19.98
CA ALA A 57 16.75 -19.28 -20.24
C ALA A 57 16.69 -18.50 -18.90
N PRO A 58 17.26 -17.29 -18.81
CA PRO A 58 17.06 -16.40 -17.67
C PRO A 58 15.65 -15.82 -17.73
N ILE A 59 14.68 -16.48 -17.11
CA ILE A 59 13.27 -16.07 -17.06
C ILE A 59 12.85 -15.93 -15.60
N ASP A 60 12.24 -14.79 -15.27
CA ASP A 60 11.83 -14.44 -13.90
C ASP A 60 10.32 -14.53 -13.73
N GLY A 61 9.57 -14.42 -14.83
CA GLY A 61 8.12 -14.40 -14.73
C GLY A 61 7.33 -14.64 -16.01
N VAL A 62 6.01 -14.63 -15.84
CA VAL A 62 5.01 -14.73 -16.90
C VAL A 62 4.06 -13.54 -16.85
N GLY A 63 3.89 -12.88 -17.99
CA GLY A 63 2.91 -11.83 -18.20
C GLY A 63 1.61 -12.40 -18.77
N LEU A 64 0.48 -12.07 -18.17
CA LEU A 64 -0.85 -12.48 -18.58
C LEU A 64 -1.62 -11.24 -19.05
N GLN A 65 -1.70 -11.02 -20.37
CA GLN A 65 -2.23 -9.78 -20.96
C GLN A 65 -3.64 -9.45 -20.45
N SER A 66 -4.52 -10.45 -20.36
CA SER A 66 -5.84 -10.30 -19.74
C SER A 66 -6.78 -9.33 -20.48
N HIS A 67 -6.78 -9.37 -21.81
CA HIS A 67 -7.75 -8.68 -22.67
C HIS A 67 -9.08 -9.43 -22.76
N PHE A 68 -10.10 -8.98 -22.04
CA PHE A 68 -11.41 -9.63 -21.98
C PHE A 68 -12.41 -9.09 -23.02
N THR A 69 -13.33 -9.99 -23.40
CA THR A 69 -14.55 -9.73 -24.17
C THR A 69 -15.69 -10.53 -23.52
N THR A 70 -16.95 -10.27 -23.89
CA THR A 70 -18.09 -11.00 -23.32
C THR A 70 -17.99 -12.52 -23.49
N SER A 71 -17.38 -13.00 -24.58
CA SER A 71 -17.20 -14.43 -24.86
C SER A 71 -16.03 -15.09 -24.14
N SER A 72 -15.14 -14.29 -23.51
CA SER A 72 -13.93 -14.77 -22.87
C SER A 72 -13.92 -14.52 -21.36
N LEU A 73 -15.06 -14.16 -20.77
CA LEU A 73 -15.20 -13.95 -19.33
C LEU A 73 -14.86 -15.22 -18.56
N THR A 74 -14.03 -15.05 -17.53
CA THR A 74 -13.62 -16.09 -16.61
C THR A 74 -13.97 -15.65 -15.20
N GLY A 75 -14.75 -16.46 -14.47
CA GLY A 75 -15.18 -16.13 -13.12
C GLY A 75 -14.00 -16.10 -12.12
N PRO A 76 -14.12 -15.39 -10.98
CA PRO A 76 -13.06 -15.27 -9.99
C PRO A 76 -12.48 -16.61 -9.52
N GLU A 77 -13.31 -17.64 -9.31
CA GLU A 77 -12.86 -18.96 -8.91
C GLU A 77 -11.97 -19.60 -9.97
N GLN A 78 -12.35 -19.51 -11.25
CA GLN A 78 -11.53 -20.06 -12.34
C GLN A 78 -10.28 -19.21 -12.60
N LEU A 79 -10.33 -17.89 -12.37
CA LEU A 79 -9.13 -17.05 -12.41
C LEU A 79 -8.11 -17.56 -11.38
N TRP A 80 -8.55 -17.81 -10.14
CA TRP A 80 -7.70 -18.37 -9.09
C TRP A 80 -7.14 -19.74 -9.44
N GLU A 81 -7.96 -20.67 -9.95
CA GLU A 81 -7.46 -21.98 -10.37
C GLU A 81 -6.37 -21.89 -11.45
N VAL A 82 -6.49 -20.94 -12.38
CA VAL A 82 -5.46 -20.69 -13.39
C VAL A 82 -4.22 -20.05 -12.74
N LEU A 83 -4.38 -19.03 -11.91
CA LEU A 83 -3.26 -18.34 -11.25
C LEU A 83 -2.48 -19.29 -10.32
N ASP A 84 -3.15 -20.13 -9.53
CA ASP A 84 -2.53 -21.15 -8.67
C ASP A 84 -1.64 -22.08 -9.52
N ARG A 85 -2.17 -22.56 -10.65
CA ARG A 85 -1.42 -23.41 -11.57
C ARG A 85 -0.17 -22.74 -12.14
N PHE A 86 -0.24 -21.44 -12.47
CA PHE A 86 0.95 -20.72 -12.94
C PHE A 86 1.93 -20.44 -11.79
N ALA A 87 1.44 -20.23 -10.57
CA ALA A 87 2.29 -20.00 -9.38
C ALA A 87 3.09 -21.26 -8.99
N GLU A 88 2.58 -22.46 -9.29
CA GLU A 88 3.31 -23.73 -9.11
C GLU A 88 4.62 -23.80 -9.94
N LEU A 89 4.78 -22.98 -10.97
CA LEU A 89 6.01 -22.89 -11.76
C LEU A 89 7.14 -22.15 -11.02
N GLY A 90 6.85 -21.49 -9.89
CA GLY A 90 7.83 -20.71 -9.15
C GLY A 90 8.27 -19.41 -9.85
N LEU A 91 7.53 -19.00 -10.89
CA LEU A 91 7.74 -17.76 -11.63
C LEU A 91 6.82 -16.66 -11.10
N ASN A 92 7.28 -15.40 -11.15
CA ASN A 92 6.44 -14.25 -10.83
C ASN A 92 5.31 -14.12 -11.86
N ILE A 93 4.07 -13.88 -11.41
CA ILE A 93 2.95 -13.60 -12.32
C ILE A 93 2.71 -12.10 -12.37
N GLN A 94 2.53 -11.56 -13.56
CA GLN A 94 2.05 -10.20 -13.78
C GLN A 94 0.80 -10.22 -14.65
N VAL A 95 -0.23 -9.48 -14.25
CA VAL A 95 -1.28 -9.08 -15.18
C VAL A 95 -0.83 -7.80 -15.87
N THR A 96 -0.57 -7.88 -17.17
CA THR A 96 0.20 -6.86 -17.89
C THR A 96 -0.67 -5.87 -18.65
N GLU A 97 -1.88 -6.24 -19.06
CA GLU A 97 -2.65 -5.47 -20.05
C GLU A 97 -4.17 -5.54 -19.82
N PHE A 98 -4.64 -5.56 -18.56
CA PHE A 98 -6.06 -5.76 -18.29
C PHE A 98 -6.91 -4.69 -18.98
N ASP A 99 -7.84 -5.16 -19.80
CA ASP A 99 -8.96 -4.38 -20.32
C ASP A 99 -10.16 -5.31 -20.55
N PHE A 100 -11.38 -4.75 -20.52
CA PHE A 100 -12.59 -5.52 -20.80
C PHE A 100 -13.49 -4.74 -21.75
N GLY A 101 -13.46 -5.10 -23.03
CA GLY A 101 -14.30 -4.47 -24.04
C GLY A 101 -15.70 -5.07 -24.07
N VAL A 102 -16.70 -4.33 -23.60
CA VAL A 102 -18.12 -4.69 -23.65
C VAL A 102 -19.00 -3.44 -23.69
N ASP A 103 -20.18 -3.54 -24.32
CA ASP A 103 -21.11 -2.40 -24.42
C ASP A 103 -21.96 -2.20 -23.15
N ASP A 104 -22.16 -3.26 -22.37
CA ASP A 104 -22.82 -3.19 -21.07
C ASP A 104 -21.84 -2.65 -20.01
N GLU A 105 -21.87 -1.33 -19.78
CA GLU A 105 -21.00 -0.65 -18.82
C GLU A 105 -21.17 -1.16 -17.38
N GLN A 106 -22.34 -1.70 -17.02
CA GLN A 106 -22.56 -2.22 -15.66
C GLN A 106 -21.92 -3.60 -15.48
N LEU A 107 -22.03 -4.46 -16.48
CA LEU A 107 -21.26 -5.71 -16.52
C LEU A 107 -19.75 -5.40 -16.52
N GLN A 108 -19.33 -4.40 -17.28
CA GLN A 108 -17.93 -3.95 -17.31
C GLN A 108 -17.43 -3.55 -15.92
N ALA A 109 -18.21 -2.76 -15.18
CA ALA A 109 -17.86 -2.31 -13.84
C ALA A 109 -17.81 -3.45 -12.83
N GLN A 110 -18.83 -4.32 -12.82
CA GLN A 110 -18.88 -5.48 -11.94
C GLN A 110 -17.69 -6.40 -12.17
N TYR A 111 -17.41 -6.74 -13.43
CA TYR A 111 -16.27 -7.60 -13.75
C TYR A 111 -14.92 -6.94 -13.46
N THR A 112 -14.80 -5.62 -13.67
CA THR A 112 -13.59 -4.88 -13.28
C THR A 112 -13.35 -4.99 -11.78
N ARG A 113 -14.38 -4.76 -10.95
CA ARG A 113 -14.27 -4.93 -9.49
C ARG A 113 -13.82 -6.35 -9.12
N ASP A 114 -14.49 -7.36 -9.67
CA ASP A 114 -14.25 -8.75 -9.32
C ASP A 114 -12.86 -9.22 -9.76
N PHE A 115 -12.45 -8.87 -10.99
CA PHE A 115 -11.13 -9.20 -11.54
C PHE A 115 -10.01 -8.57 -10.70
N TYR A 116 -10.09 -7.25 -10.45
CA TYR A 116 -9.09 -6.57 -9.63
C TYR A 116 -8.98 -7.18 -8.25
N THR A 117 -10.12 -7.43 -7.59
CA THR A 117 -10.14 -8.02 -6.25
C THR A 117 -9.52 -9.41 -6.25
N ALA A 118 -9.88 -10.25 -7.22
CA ALA A 118 -9.37 -11.62 -7.31
C ALA A 118 -7.86 -11.65 -7.57
N VAL A 119 -7.37 -10.85 -8.51
CA VAL A 119 -5.95 -10.80 -8.89
C VAL A 119 -5.11 -10.15 -7.78
N PHE A 120 -5.57 -9.03 -7.20
CA PHE A 120 -4.88 -8.34 -6.11
C PHE A 120 -4.74 -9.25 -4.86
N ALA A 121 -5.71 -10.12 -4.60
CA ALA A 121 -5.69 -11.01 -3.45
C ALA A 121 -4.80 -12.26 -3.63
N HIS A 122 -4.30 -12.54 -4.83
CA HIS A 122 -3.57 -13.77 -5.13
C HIS A 122 -2.06 -13.59 -4.88
N GLU A 123 -1.49 -14.34 -3.93
CA GLU A 123 -0.09 -14.17 -3.49
C GLU A 123 0.96 -14.41 -4.59
N GLY A 124 0.63 -15.21 -5.61
CA GLY A 124 1.51 -15.44 -6.76
C GLY A 124 1.55 -14.28 -7.78
N VAL A 125 0.69 -13.26 -7.64
CA VAL A 125 0.65 -12.11 -8.55
C VAL A 125 1.43 -10.96 -7.94
N SER A 126 2.43 -10.48 -8.68
CA SER A 126 3.32 -9.39 -8.30
C SER A 126 2.85 -8.02 -8.78
N ASP A 127 2.24 -7.96 -9.98
CA ASP A 127 1.78 -6.71 -10.58
C ASP A 127 0.45 -6.87 -11.32
N LEU A 128 -0.33 -5.79 -11.35
CA LEU A 128 -1.55 -5.64 -12.16
C LEU A 128 -1.51 -4.29 -12.87
N LEU A 129 -1.56 -4.31 -14.20
CA LEU A 129 -1.57 -3.12 -15.06
C LEU A 129 -2.80 -3.12 -15.99
N THR A 130 -3.44 -1.95 -16.10
CA THR A 130 -4.55 -1.67 -17.03
C THR A 130 -4.01 -1.20 -18.37
N TRP A 131 -4.54 -1.71 -19.49
CA TRP A 131 -4.05 -1.34 -20.82
C TRP A 131 -4.68 -0.06 -21.39
N GLY A 132 -4.45 1.06 -20.70
CA GLY A 132 -4.94 2.38 -21.10
C GLY A 132 -6.25 2.75 -20.41
N PHE A 133 -6.34 3.98 -19.95
CA PHE A 133 -7.50 4.45 -19.18
C PHE A 133 -8.40 5.41 -19.98
N TRP A 134 -7.92 6.02 -21.05
CA TRP A 134 -8.64 7.07 -21.79
C TRP A 134 -9.07 6.62 -23.19
N GLU A 135 -10.37 6.74 -23.47
CA GLU A 135 -11.02 6.31 -24.71
C GLU A 135 -10.38 6.89 -25.97
N GLY A 136 -9.93 8.15 -25.93
CA GLY A 136 -9.34 8.84 -27.09
C GLY A 136 -8.00 8.28 -27.56
N ALA A 137 -7.32 7.46 -26.75
CA ALA A 137 -6.05 6.82 -27.09
C ALA A 137 -6.04 5.31 -26.83
N HIS A 138 -7.20 4.70 -26.57
CA HIS A 138 -7.30 3.27 -26.31
C HIS A 138 -7.46 2.48 -27.62
N TRP A 139 -6.76 1.36 -27.76
CA TRP A 139 -6.87 0.48 -28.94
C TRP A 139 -8.26 -0.17 -29.08
N ARG A 140 -8.97 -0.30 -27.96
CA ARG A 140 -10.39 -0.70 -27.82
C ARG A 140 -11.16 0.40 -27.08
N PRO A 141 -11.67 1.45 -27.75
CA PRO A 141 -12.25 2.62 -27.08
C PRO A 141 -13.30 2.28 -26.00
N ASN A 142 -14.16 1.28 -26.25
CA ASN A 142 -15.17 0.85 -25.29
C ASN A 142 -14.62 0.16 -24.03
N ALA A 143 -13.34 -0.23 -23.99
CA ALA A 143 -12.71 -0.84 -22.82
C ALA A 143 -12.10 0.19 -21.83
N ALA A 144 -11.96 1.45 -22.24
CA ALA A 144 -11.39 2.51 -21.41
C ALA A 144 -12.23 2.82 -20.16
N MET A 145 -11.64 3.53 -19.20
CA MET A 145 -12.27 3.99 -17.96
C MET A 145 -12.80 5.42 -18.05
N PHE A 146 -12.19 6.26 -18.88
CA PHE A 146 -12.57 7.64 -19.13
C PHE A 146 -12.98 7.80 -20.58
N ARG A 147 -14.10 8.48 -20.80
CA ARG A 147 -14.59 8.83 -22.14
C ARG A 147 -13.70 9.91 -22.76
N THR A 148 -13.86 10.12 -24.06
CA THR A 148 -13.17 11.16 -24.84
C THR A 148 -13.35 12.57 -24.26
N ASP A 149 -14.48 12.84 -23.59
CA ASP A 149 -14.80 14.10 -22.93
C ASP A 149 -14.33 14.19 -21.46
N TRP A 150 -13.54 13.21 -21.00
CA TRP A 150 -13.06 13.05 -19.62
C TRP A 150 -14.14 12.70 -18.58
N SER A 151 -15.38 12.46 -18.99
CA SER A 151 -16.35 11.84 -18.08
C SER A 151 -15.92 10.41 -17.75
N ILE A 152 -16.05 10.03 -16.48
CA ILE A 152 -15.69 8.69 -16.02
C ILE A 152 -16.81 7.68 -16.36
N LYS A 153 -16.41 6.45 -16.69
CA LYS A 153 -17.32 5.31 -16.87
C LYS A 153 -17.45 4.52 -15.56
N PRO A 154 -18.52 3.72 -15.39
CA PRO A 154 -18.71 2.90 -14.18
C PRO A 154 -17.55 1.97 -13.83
N ASN A 155 -16.80 1.45 -14.82
CA ASN A 155 -15.61 0.63 -14.56
C ASN A 155 -14.41 1.47 -14.06
N GLY A 156 -14.31 2.73 -14.48
CA GLY A 156 -13.35 3.67 -13.90
C GLY A 156 -13.69 4.01 -12.46
N GLU A 157 -14.97 4.23 -12.14
CA GLU A 157 -15.43 4.43 -10.76
C GLU A 157 -15.11 3.22 -9.88
N ALA A 158 -15.42 2.00 -10.36
CA ALA A 158 -15.08 0.78 -9.64
C ALA A 158 -13.57 0.62 -9.36
N PHE A 159 -12.72 1.00 -10.31
CA PHE A 159 -11.26 1.02 -10.12
C PHE A 159 -10.84 2.03 -9.05
N LEU A 160 -11.33 3.28 -9.13
CA LEU A 160 -10.99 4.31 -8.15
C LEU A 160 -11.50 3.97 -6.75
N ASP A 161 -12.70 3.41 -6.64
CA ASP A 161 -13.26 2.95 -5.36
C ASP A 161 -12.40 1.85 -4.73
N LEU A 162 -11.88 0.90 -5.52
CA LEU A 162 -10.95 -0.10 -5.02
C LEU A 162 -9.63 0.53 -4.60
N VAL A 163 -8.95 1.26 -5.49
CA VAL A 163 -7.58 1.71 -5.26
C VAL A 163 -7.49 2.85 -4.26
N PHE A 164 -8.40 3.83 -4.32
CA PHE A 164 -8.38 5.04 -3.47
C PHE A 164 -9.43 5.02 -2.36
N GLY A 165 -10.34 4.04 -2.33
CA GLY A 165 -11.33 3.86 -1.27
C GLY A 165 -11.04 2.67 -0.37
N GLU A 166 -11.06 1.46 -0.93
CA GLU A 166 -10.96 0.20 -0.17
C GLU A 166 -9.51 -0.14 0.19
N TRP A 167 -8.58 0.06 -0.75
CA TRP A 167 -7.15 -0.29 -0.65
C TRP A 167 -6.26 0.91 -0.36
N TRP A 168 -6.88 2.00 0.10
CA TRP A 168 -6.21 3.21 0.52
C TRP A 168 -6.54 3.52 1.97
N THR A 169 -5.73 4.36 2.59
CA THR A 169 -6.02 4.89 3.91
C THR A 169 -5.59 6.34 3.94
N ASP A 170 -6.58 7.21 4.08
CA ASP A 170 -6.45 8.64 4.31
C ASP A 170 -7.35 8.98 5.50
N GLU A 171 -6.74 9.13 6.67
CA GLU A 171 -7.43 9.26 7.94
C GLU A 171 -6.74 10.32 8.80
N ALA A 172 -7.55 11.12 9.50
CA ALA A 172 -7.06 12.08 10.48
C ALA A 172 -7.62 11.72 11.86
N THR A 173 -6.76 11.74 12.88
CA THR A 173 -7.16 11.43 14.26
C THR A 173 -6.39 12.27 15.26
N THR A 174 -6.94 12.40 16.46
CA THR A 174 -6.27 13.04 17.60
C THR A 174 -5.85 11.98 18.61
N VAL A 175 -4.74 12.20 19.29
CA VAL A 175 -4.32 11.34 20.41
C VAL A 175 -5.27 11.49 21.61
N ASP A 176 -5.40 10.42 22.39
CA ASP A 176 -6.13 10.41 23.66
C ASP A 176 -5.34 11.08 24.81
N ASP A 177 -5.92 11.10 26.01
CA ASP A 177 -5.30 11.68 27.22
C ASP A 177 -3.98 10.98 27.61
N SER A 178 -3.69 9.80 27.05
CA SER A 178 -2.44 9.06 27.23
C SER A 178 -1.44 9.27 26.09
N GLY A 179 -1.74 10.17 25.14
CA GLY A 179 -0.91 10.44 23.97
C GLY A 179 -0.99 9.35 22.90
N ARG A 180 -2.06 8.55 22.87
CA ARG A 180 -2.19 7.41 21.95
C ARG A 180 -3.27 7.58 20.91
N ALA A 181 -3.01 7.11 19.70
CA ALA A 181 -4.00 6.97 18.66
C ALA A 181 -3.91 5.58 18.03
N VAL A 182 -5.04 5.06 17.57
CA VAL A 182 -5.11 3.81 16.82
C VAL A 182 -5.88 4.06 15.53
N VAL A 183 -5.25 3.78 14.40
CA VAL A 183 -5.86 3.86 13.07
C VAL A 183 -5.81 2.48 12.44
N ARG A 184 -6.83 2.15 11.64
CA ARG A 184 -6.81 0.94 10.83
C ARG A 184 -6.46 1.31 9.41
N GLY A 185 -5.34 0.79 8.92
CA GLY A 185 -4.85 1.04 7.57
C GLY A 185 -4.91 -0.18 6.66
N PHE A 186 -4.89 0.08 5.36
CA PHE A 186 -4.57 -0.91 4.34
C PHE A 186 -3.06 -1.18 4.31
N LEU A 187 -2.62 -2.34 3.85
CA LEU A 187 -1.18 -2.62 3.83
C LEU A 187 -0.46 -1.70 2.83
N GLY A 188 0.74 -1.24 3.17
CA GLY A 188 1.51 -0.36 2.28
C GLY A 188 2.37 0.65 3.03
N ASP A 189 2.93 1.59 2.26
CA ASP A 189 3.74 2.67 2.77
C ASP A 189 2.90 3.92 3.03
N TYR A 190 3.27 4.63 4.09
CA TYR A 190 2.54 5.76 4.65
C TYR A 190 3.49 6.90 4.92
N VAL A 191 2.96 8.10 4.66
CA VAL A 191 3.49 9.34 5.17
C VAL A 191 2.55 9.81 6.27
N VAL A 192 3.04 9.90 7.50
CA VAL A 192 2.24 10.31 8.66
C VAL A 192 2.65 11.70 9.10
N ASP A 193 1.71 12.65 8.98
CA ASP A 193 1.86 13.99 9.53
C ASP A 193 1.38 14.03 10.98
N VAL A 194 2.25 14.47 11.89
CA VAL A 194 1.94 14.65 13.31
C VAL A 194 2.12 16.12 13.66
N SER A 195 1.09 16.74 14.24
CA SER A 195 1.12 18.16 14.58
C SER A 195 0.47 18.46 15.93
N SER A 196 0.79 19.63 16.49
CA SER A 196 0.17 20.15 17.70
C SER A 196 -0.13 21.63 17.55
N ASP A 197 -1.42 21.98 17.49
CA ASP A 197 -1.87 23.38 17.45
C ASP A 197 -1.53 24.16 18.74
N ARG A 198 -1.40 23.45 19.87
CA ARG A 198 -1.03 24.04 21.15
C ARG A 198 0.37 24.63 21.09
N TYR A 199 1.31 23.87 20.53
CA TYR A 199 2.73 24.21 20.49
C TYR A 199 3.17 24.76 19.13
N ASP A 200 2.28 24.79 18.13
CA ASP A 200 2.54 25.26 16.76
C ASP A 200 3.73 24.55 16.11
N VAL A 201 3.72 23.21 16.17
CA VAL A 201 4.78 22.34 15.66
C VAL A 201 4.18 21.18 14.86
N ALA A 202 4.93 20.72 13.85
CA ALA A 202 4.59 19.55 13.05
C ALA A 202 5.85 18.77 12.64
N THR A 203 5.69 17.48 12.41
CA THR A 203 6.71 16.61 11.83
C THR A 203 6.04 15.59 10.90
N GLN A 204 6.81 15.06 9.96
CA GLN A 204 6.39 14.04 9.02
C GLN A 204 7.26 12.80 9.20
N ILE A 205 6.64 11.62 9.18
CA ILE A 205 7.33 10.35 9.39
C ILE A 205 6.88 9.34 8.36
N ASP A 206 7.85 8.75 7.66
CA ASP A 206 7.61 7.62 6.77
C ASP A 206 7.48 6.33 7.58
N MET A 207 6.50 5.50 7.23
CA MET A 207 6.32 4.19 7.85
C MET A 207 5.70 3.19 6.89
N SER A 208 5.90 1.90 7.15
CA SER A 208 5.26 0.81 6.39
C SER A 208 4.35 -0.01 7.30
N LEU A 209 3.14 -0.31 6.83
CA LEU A 209 2.18 -1.18 7.49
C LEU A 209 2.15 -2.54 6.79
N ASP A 210 2.55 -3.58 7.50
CA ASP A 210 2.46 -4.96 7.05
C ASP A 210 1.38 -5.76 7.82
N ALA A 211 1.26 -7.05 7.50
CA ALA A 211 0.29 -7.95 8.11
C ALA A 211 0.47 -8.16 9.63
N SER A 212 1.64 -7.82 10.19
CA SER A 212 1.94 -7.88 11.62
C SER A 212 1.49 -6.62 12.38
N GLY A 213 1.13 -5.55 11.65
CA GLY A 213 0.83 -4.23 12.20
C GLY A 213 2.08 -3.37 12.37
N ALA A 214 1.88 -2.07 12.57
CA ALA A 214 2.97 -1.13 12.76
C ALA A 214 2.68 -0.20 13.94
N ALA A 215 3.73 0.15 14.67
CA ALA A 215 3.67 1.15 15.74
C ALA A 215 4.69 2.24 15.45
N LEU A 216 4.26 3.49 15.62
CA LEU A 216 5.03 4.69 15.41
C LEU A 216 5.03 5.50 16.70
N GLU A 217 6.21 5.93 17.13
CA GLU A 217 6.35 6.94 18.17
C GLU A 217 6.83 8.24 17.51
N ALA A 218 6.02 9.28 17.59
CA ALA A 218 6.35 10.60 17.09
C ALA A 218 6.70 11.51 18.28
N ALA A 219 7.89 12.11 18.23
CA ALA A 219 8.29 13.15 19.14
C ALA A 219 8.25 14.50 18.41
N LEU A 220 7.44 15.43 18.93
CA LEU A 220 7.43 16.81 18.43
C LEU A 220 8.50 17.62 19.17
N ASP A 221 9.26 18.44 18.42
CA ASP A 221 10.24 19.38 19.00
C ASP A 221 9.51 20.59 19.63
N VAL A 222 8.97 20.35 20.82
CA VAL A 222 8.25 21.36 21.60
C VAL A 222 9.24 22.20 22.40
N LEU A 223 9.15 23.52 22.25
CA LEU A 223 9.86 24.47 23.10
C LEU A 223 9.01 24.80 24.33
N ILE A 224 9.29 24.13 25.45
CA ILE A 224 8.56 24.35 26.70
C ILE A 224 8.78 25.79 27.18
N GLY A 225 7.67 26.48 27.48
CA GLY A 225 7.67 27.85 27.99
C GLY A 225 7.56 28.95 26.94
N ASP A 226 7.50 28.62 25.64
CA ASP A 226 7.23 29.56 24.53
C ASP A 226 5.72 29.71 24.34
N PHE A 227 5.13 30.69 25.02
CA PHE A 227 3.68 30.89 25.07
C PHE A 227 3.18 31.81 23.96
N ASP A 228 4.03 32.71 23.47
CA ASP A 228 3.68 33.62 22.38
C ASP A 228 4.10 33.12 20.99
N ARG A 229 4.72 31.93 20.93
CA ARG A 229 5.09 31.18 19.71
C ARG A 229 6.18 31.85 18.89
N ASN A 230 7.05 32.63 19.53
CA ASN A 230 8.12 33.36 18.86
C ASN A 230 9.47 32.61 18.92
N ARG A 231 9.54 31.48 19.64
CA ARG A 231 10.74 30.66 19.91
C ARG A 231 11.89 31.40 20.60
N GLN A 232 11.61 32.47 21.35
CA GLN A 232 12.57 33.26 22.10
C GLN A 232 12.31 33.19 23.59
N VAL A 233 13.35 33.32 24.40
CA VAL A 233 13.22 33.41 25.85
C VAL A 233 12.96 34.87 26.21
N ASP A 234 11.71 35.27 26.45
CA ASP A 234 11.44 36.67 26.79
C ASP A 234 10.45 36.91 27.93
N ALA A 235 10.27 38.18 28.27
CA ALA A 235 9.39 38.59 29.35
C ALA A 235 7.90 38.44 29.00
N ALA A 236 7.54 38.38 27.72
CA ALA A 236 6.17 38.18 27.28
C ALA A 236 5.70 36.77 27.67
N ASP A 237 6.54 35.77 27.45
CA ASP A 237 6.27 34.38 27.87
C ASP A 237 6.18 34.24 29.38
N PHE A 238 7.12 34.83 30.12
CA PHE A 238 7.12 34.80 31.58
C PHE A 238 5.85 35.43 32.17
N LEU A 239 5.43 36.59 31.64
CA LEU A 239 4.22 37.27 32.08
C LEU A 239 2.96 36.49 31.69
N HIS A 240 2.96 35.81 30.56
CA HIS A 240 1.88 34.91 30.16
C HIS A 240 1.75 33.75 31.17
N TRP A 241 2.85 33.06 31.46
CA TRP A 241 2.93 31.98 32.44
C TRP A 241 2.42 32.38 33.85
N GLN A 242 2.86 33.53 34.37
CA GLN A 242 2.43 34.02 35.69
C GLN A 242 0.93 34.37 35.77
N ARG A 243 0.33 34.81 34.65
CA ARG A 243 -1.09 35.17 34.60
C ARG A 243 -1.98 33.94 34.57
N GLU A 244 -1.61 32.95 33.76
CA GLU A 244 -2.43 31.77 33.47
C GLU A 244 -2.25 30.63 34.48
N THR A 245 -1.16 30.66 35.27
CA THR A 245 -0.88 29.63 36.28
C THR A 245 -0.88 30.22 37.70
N PRO A 246 -2.03 30.27 38.41
CA PRO A 246 -2.11 30.87 39.75
C PRO A 246 -1.16 30.27 40.78
N ALA A 247 -0.77 28.99 40.61
CA ALA A 247 0.15 28.27 41.47
C ALA A 247 1.61 28.78 41.38
N THR A 248 1.96 29.54 40.35
CA THR A 248 3.34 29.99 40.10
C THR A 248 3.55 31.47 40.38
N ARG A 249 2.54 32.17 40.93
CA ARG A 249 2.53 33.62 41.25
C ARG A 249 3.56 34.10 42.29
N GLY A 250 4.57 33.29 42.63
CA GLY A 250 5.71 33.65 43.47
C GLY A 250 7.05 33.11 42.98
N ALA A 251 7.09 32.42 41.83
CA ALA A 251 8.34 31.91 41.24
C ALA A 251 9.13 33.04 40.56
N SER A 252 10.47 32.96 40.64
CA SER A 252 11.34 34.01 40.09
C SER A 252 11.53 33.86 38.57
N LEU A 253 11.87 34.96 37.89
CA LEU A 253 12.27 34.93 36.48
C LEU A 253 13.46 33.99 36.25
N LEU A 254 14.37 33.90 37.21
CA LEU A 254 15.54 33.02 37.16
C LEU A 254 15.14 31.54 37.20
N ASP A 255 14.13 31.17 38.01
CA ASP A 255 13.60 29.80 38.08
C ASP A 255 12.93 29.41 36.74
N TRP A 256 12.22 30.35 36.12
CA TRP A 256 11.60 30.14 34.81
C TRP A 256 12.65 30.03 33.69
N GLN A 257 13.61 30.96 33.60
CA GLN A 257 14.68 30.96 32.59
C GLN A 257 15.56 29.71 32.66
N THR A 258 15.81 29.18 33.85
CA THR A 258 16.61 27.95 34.04
C THR A 258 15.95 26.71 33.43
N ASN A 259 14.63 26.77 33.20
CA ASN A 259 13.83 25.65 32.72
C ASN A 259 13.16 25.93 31.36
N PHE A 260 13.25 27.14 30.83
CA PHE A 260 12.80 27.49 29.47
C PHE A 260 13.60 26.71 28.44
N GLY A 261 12.93 26.16 27.44
CA GLY A 261 13.58 25.49 26.32
C GLY A 261 14.24 24.16 26.67
N ALA A 262 13.83 23.52 27.79
CA ALA A 262 14.18 22.13 28.06
C ALA A 262 13.63 21.24 26.94
N SER A 263 14.49 20.86 25.99
CA SER A 263 14.15 19.94 24.90
C SER A 263 13.96 18.53 25.47
N LEU A 264 12.84 17.90 25.13
CA LEU A 264 12.51 16.52 25.54
C LEU A 264 13.09 15.46 24.60
N ALA A 265 13.95 15.86 23.65
CA ALA A 265 14.60 14.94 22.73
C ALA A 265 15.44 13.89 23.51
N GLY A 266 14.90 12.68 23.64
CA GLY A 266 15.64 11.49 24.13
C GLY A 266 15.49 11.11 25.61
N ALA A 267 14.51 11.64 26.35
CA ALA A 267 14.33 11.23 27.74
C ALA A 267 13.44 9.96 27.88
N SER A 268 13.99 8.96 28.57
CA SER A 268 13.24 7.83 29.15
C SER A 268 12.03 8.32 29.95
N LEU A 269 10.99 7.48 30.09
CA LEU A 269 9.70 7.65 30.80
C LEU A 269 9.77 8.16 32.27
N ALA A 270 10.91 8.62 32.77
CA ALA A 270 11.08 9.22 34.09
C ALA A 270 11.06 10.77 34.00
N VAL A 271 9.99 11.38 34.50
CA VAL A 271 9.80 12.84 34.59
C VAL A 271 10.73 13.42 35.67
N PRO A 272 11.62 14.38 35.36
CA PRO A 272 12.27 15.20 36.38
C PRO A 272 11.23 16.11 37.02
N THR A 273 11.08 16.06 38.34
CA THR A 273 10.05 16.77 39.12
C THR A 273 10.20 18.30 39.19
N ASN A 274 11.11 18.90 38.41
CA ASN A 274 11.55 20.29 38.58
C ASN A 274 11.43 21.15 37.29
N LEU A 275 10.77 20.67 36.23
CA LEU A 275 10.46 21.50 35.04
C LEU A 275 9.44 22.59 35.38
N VAL A 276 9.43 23.72 34.64
CA VAL A 276 8.40 24.77 34.76
C VAL A 276 7.03 24.08 34.80
N PRO A 277 6.29 24.13 35.92
CA PRO A 277 5.01 23.44 35.99
C PRO A 277 4.07 24.14 35.01
N GLU A 278 3.80 23.47 33.90
CA GLU A 278 2.64 23.74 33.06
C GLU A 278 1.38 23.67 33.96
N PRO A 279 0.31 24.45 33.64
CA PRO A 279 -0.92 24.43 34.42
C PRO A 279 -1.45 23.01 34.60
N ALA A 280 -1.99 22.73 35.79
CA ALA A 280 -2.33 21.39 36.25
C ALA A 280 -3.14 20.60 35.21
N GLY A 281 -2.55 19.52 34.69
CA GLY A 281 -3.14 18.64 33.68
C GLY A 281 -2.32 18.44 32.41
N ALA A 282 -1.27 19.24 32.18
CA ALA A 282 -0.41 19.08 31.01
C ALA A 282 0.74 18.09 31.27
N SER A 283 0.71 16.95 30.57
CA SER A 283 1.91 16.10 30.43
C SER A 283 2.94 16.87 29.61
N PRO A 284 4.22 16.97 30.03
CA PRO A 284 5.26 17.64 29.25
C PRO A 284 5.57 16.87 27.95
N TRP A 285 5.15 15.61 27.84
CA TRP A 285 5.36 14.81 26.65
C TRP A 285 4.30 15.10 25.58
N ALA A 286 4.72 15.67 24.45
CA ALA A 286 4.04 15.44 23.18
C ALA A 286 4.65 14.22 22.48
N ILE A 287 4.82 13.11 23.21
CA ILE A 287 5.08 11.81 22.59
C ILE A 287 3.72 11.27 22.19
N CYS A 288 3.49 11.25 20.89
CA CYS A 288 2.30 10.63 20.33
C CYS A 288 2.69 9.22 19.87
N ALA A 289 2.05 8.20 20.43
CA ALA A 289 2.18 6.84 19.94
C ALA A 289 0.98 6.52 19.05
N LEU A 290 1.24 6.28 17.76
CA LEU A 290 0.25 5.83 16.80
C LEU A 290 0.45 4.33 16.55
N ALA A 291 -0.60 3.55 16.74
CA ALA A 291 -0.63 2.18 16.25
C ALA A 291 -1.46 2.12 14.97
N LEU A 292 -0.86 1.65 13.88
CA LEU A 292 -1.58 1.25 12.67
C LEU A 292 -1.84 -0.25 12.70
N LEU A 293 -3.11 -0.62 12.76
CA LEU A 293 -3.53 -2.01 12.71
C LEU A 293 -4.02 -2.36 11.30
N PRO A 294 -3.69 -3.54 10.75
CA PRO A 294 -4.21 -3.94 9.46
C PRO A 294 -5.73 -4.10 9.52
N ARG A 295 -6.43 -3.68 8.47
CA ARG A 295 -7.90 -3.73 8.36
C ARG A 295 -8.52 -5.14 8.29
N TYR A 296 -7.79 -6.24 8.49
CA TYR A 296 -8.24 -7.61 8.14
C TYR A 296 -9.72 -7.93 8.41
N ALA A 297 -10.46 -8.09 7.32
CA ALA A 297 -11.63 -8.96 7.25
C ALA A 297 -11.12 -10.42 7.33
N ARG A 298 -11.28 -11.05 8.50
CA ARG A 298 -11.14 -12.49 8.78
C ARG A 298 -10.21 -13.28 7.84
N ARG A 299 -8.98 -13.57 8.32
CA ARG A 299 -8.22 -14.78 7.94
C ARG A 299 -9.16 -16.00 7.96
N ARG A 300 -9.45 -16.62 6.81
CA ARG A 300 -9.74 -18.06 6.81
C ARG A 300 -8.42 -18.77 7.05
N LEU A 301 -8.52 -19.75 7.93
CA LEU A 301 -7.46 -20.59 8.47
C LEU A 301 -6.55 -21.15 7.37
N ARG A 302 -5.26 -21.18 7.69
CA ARG A 302 -4.22 -22.02 7.08
C ARG A 302 -4.79 -23.40 6.70
N TYR A 303 -4.60 -23.79 5.46
CA TYR A 303 -4.54 -25.21 5.11
C TYR A 303 -3.07 -25.64 5.24
N ASP A 304 -2.70 -26.11 6.43
CA ASP A 304 -1.47 -26.90 6.57
C ASP A 304 -1.74 -28.24 5.87
N ALA A 305 -1.28 -28.40 4.62
CA ALA A 305 -1.25 -29.71 3.98
C ALA A 305 -0.19 -30.58 4.68
N PRO A 306 -0.54 -31.72 5.31
CA PRO A 306 0.46 -32.64 5.80
C PRO A 306 1.08 -33.37 4.61
N SER A 307 2.41 -33.36 4.61
CA SER A 307 3.28 -34.20 3.81
C SER A 307 2.82 -35.66 3.70
N SER A 308 2.84 -36.17 2.47
CA SER A 308 3.08 -37.57 2.10
C SER A 308 2.12 -38.66 2.62
N GLN A 309 1.27 -39.18 1.74
CA GLN A 309 0.96 -40.61 1.60
C GLN A 309 0.30 -40.84 0.23
N ARG A 310 1.10 -41.22 -0.78
CA ARG A 310 1.19 -42.58 -1.35
C ARG A 310 -0.14 -43.13 -1.90
N TRP A 311 -0.18 -43.20 -3.23
CA TRP A 311 -0.83 -44.20 -4.10
C TRP A 311 -1.84 -45.18 -3.46
N LYS A 312 -3.07 -45.18 -3.99
CA LYS A 312 -3.68 -46.31 -4.71
C LYS A 312 -4.84 -45.83 -5.57
#